data_AF-A0A662VGR4-F1
#
_entry.id   AF-A0A662VGR4-F1
#
_cell.length_a   1.000
_cell.length_b   1.000
_cell.length_c   1.000
_cell.angle_alpha   90.00
_cell.angle_beta   90.00
_cell.angle_gamma   90.00
#
_symmetry.space_group_name_H-M   'P 1'
#
loop_
_entity.id
_entity.type
_entity.pdbx_description
1 polymer ?
#
loop_
_entity_poly.entity_id
_entity_poly.type
_entity_poly.pdbx_seq_one_letter_code
_entity_poly.pdbx_strand_id
1 'polypeptide(L)'
;MKKPTGIYVKLPSGQWIRVKGKISRVVILKSKGKKSISFSLIGESIDKPPEPTSSNPEKLYISSLRVTKYILRLLDETNTKKYLVIIKPITKETYQLIMQGSSEEIEKAKRIAEEMKLVKPAPKIKKTTSS
;
A
#
# COMPACT_ATOMS: atom_id res chain seq x y z
N MET A 1 23.88 -2.10 9.03
CA MET A 1 22.43 -2.02 9.37
C MET A 1 21.61 -2.63 8.25
N LYS A 2 20.69 -3.56 8.53
CA LYS A 2 19.76 -4.10 7.51
C LYS A 2 18.81 -2.98 7.10
N LYS A 3 18.73 -2.67 5.80
CA LYS A 3 17.75 -1.71 5.28
C LYS A 3 16.33 -2.27 5.54
N PRO A 4 15.39 -1.47 6.06
CA PRO A 4 14.03 -1.94 6.28
C PRO A 4 13.37 -2.25 4.93
N THR A 5 12.67 -3.37 4.85
CA THR A 5 11.95 -3.82 3.64
C THR A 5 10.60 -4.44 3.97
N GLY A 6 9.73 -4.52 2.97
CA GLY A 6 8.36 -5.02 3.05
C GLY A 6 7.29 -3.95 2.82
N ILE A 7 6.04 -4.39 2.86
CA ILE A 7 4.86 -3.54 2.71
C ILE A 7 4.20 -3.37 4.07
N TYR A 8 3.97 -2.12 4.47
CA TYR A 8 3.38 -1.75 5.75
C TYR A 8 2.17 -0.87 5.49
N VAL A 9 1.02 -1.20 6.08
CA VAL A 9 -0.22 -0.45 5.91
C VAL A 9 -0.78 -0.04 7.26
N LYS A 10 -1.15 1.23 7.39
CA LYS A 10 -1.94 1.72 8.51
C LYS A 10 -3.41 1.61 8.15
N LEU A 11 -4.18 0.90 8.95
CA LEU A 11 -5.63 0.84 8.81
C LEU A 11 -6.28 2.16 9.28
N PRO A 12 -7.50 2.46 8.83
CA PRO A 12 -8.27 3.60 9.35
C PRO A 12 -8.46 3.56 10.88
N SER A 13 -8.47 2.38 11.49
CA SER A 13 -8.53 2.18 12.94
C SER A 13 -7.27 2.63 13.68
N GLY A 14 -6.18 2.94 12.96
CA GLY A 14 -4.90 3.33 13.53
C GLY A 14 -3.88 2.19 13.65
N GLN A 15 -4.32 0.93 13.53
CA GLN A 15 -3.47 -0.25 13.62
C GLN A 15 -2.51 -0.35 12.43
N TRP A 16 -1.26 -0.73 12.70
CA TRP A 16 -0.28 -1.03 11.66
C TRP A 16 -0.21 -2.52 11.37
N ILE A 17 -0.12 -2.84 10.08
CA ILE A 17 -0.02 -4.21 9.59
C ILE A 17 1.18 -4.31 8.66
N ARG A 18 2.06 -5.27 8.93
CA ARG A 18 3.06 -5.74 7.97
C ARG A 18 2.44 -6.80 7.08
N VAL A 19 2.34 -6.53 5.79
CA VAL A 19 1.81 -7.49 4.81
C VAL A 19 2.87 -8.57 4.55
N LYS A 20 2.50 -9.84 4.75
CA LYS A 20 3.37 -11.00 4.52
C LYS A 20 3.05 -11.75 3.24
N GLY A 21 1.82 -11.64 2.74
CA GLY A 21 1.40 -12.31 1.52
C GLY A 21 -0.09 -12.18 1.24
N LYS A 22 -0.61 -13.07 0.40
CA LYS A 22 -2.03 -13.15 0.05
C LYS A 22 -2.49 -14.60 -0.07
N ILE A 23 -3.78 -14.83 0.15
CA ILE A 23 -4.47 -16.09 -0.11
C ILE A 23 -5.53 -15.82 -1.18
N SER A 24 -5.56 -16.64 -2.23
CA SER A 24 -6.68 -16.67 -3.17
C SER A 24 -7.69 -17.73 -2.75
N ARG A 25 -8.98 -17.38 -2.80
CA ARG A 25 -10.09 -18.33 -2.63
C ARG A 25 -11.04 -18.21 -3.80
N VAL A 26 -11.31 -19.33 -4.46
CA VAL A 26 -12.37 -19.42 -5.47
C VAL A 26 -13.71 -19.42 -4.75
N VAL A 27 -14.52 -18.40 -5.05
CA VAL A 27 -15.89 -18.27 -4.54
C VAL A 27 -16.84 -18.64 -5.66
N ILE A 28 -17.63 -19.70 -5.44
CA ILE A 28 -18.68 -20.11 -6.36
C ILE A 28 -19.94 -19.34 -5.97
N LEU A 29 -20.35 -18.36 -6.79
CA LEU A 29 -21.61 -17.66 -6.58
C LEU A 29 -22.75 -18.58 -7.03
N LYS A 30 -23.42 -19.21 -6.04
CA LYS A 30 -24.54 -20.16 -6.25
C LYS A 30 -25.65 -19.59 -7.15
N SER A 31 -25.84 -18.28 -7.20
CA SER A 31 -26.95 -17.64 -7.92
C SER A 31 -26.75 -17.50 -9.43
N LYS A 32 -25.53 -17.65 -9.98
CA LYS A 32 -25.26 -17.41 -11.42
C LYS A 32 -24.28 -18.38 -12.08
N GLY A 33 -23.81 -19.42 -11.39
CA GLY A 33 -22.75 -20.31 -11.91
C GLY A 33 -21.42 -19.61 -12.20
N LYS A 34 -21.29 -18.31 -11.88
CA LYS A 34 -20.08 -17.52 -12.09
C LYS A 34 -19.09 -17.82 -10.97
N LYS A 35 -17.90 -18.28 -11.35
CA LYS A 35 -16.75 -18.39 -10.46
C LYS A 35 -16.15 -17.00 -10.28
N SER A 36 -15.97 -16.57 -9.04
CA SER A 36 -15.24 -15.36 -8.69
C SER A 36 -14.00 -15.74 -7.88
N ILE A 37 -12.93 -14.95 -7.97
CA ILE A 37 -11.74 -15.13 -7.15
C ILE A 37 -11.72 -13.99 -6.13
N SER A 38 -11.74 -14.37 -4.85
CA SER A 38 -11.51 -13.44 -3.75
C SER A 38 -10.06 -13.53 -3.29
N PHE A 39 -9.47 -12.39 -2.95
CA PHE A 39 -8.12 -12.31 -2.40
C PHE A 39 -8.19 -11.76 -0.98
N SER A 40 -7.51 -12.43 -0.05
CA SER A 40 -7.31 -11.96 1.32
C SER A 40 -5.83 -11.65 1.54
N LEU A 41 -5.51 -10.49 2.09
CA LEU A 41 -4.14 -10.15 2.48
C LEU A 41 -3.83 -10.80 3.83
N ILE A 42 -2.67 -11.44 3.93
CA ILE A 42 -2.13 -11.94 5.19
C ILE A 42 -1.16 -10.91 5.73
N GLY A 43 -1.33 -10.53 6.99
CA GLY A 43 -0.40 -9.63 7.65
C GLY A 43 -0.25 -9.92 9.13
N GLU A 44 0.77 -9.30 9.71
CA GLU A 44 1.07 -9.31 11.13
C GLU A 44 0.84 -7.91 11.70
N SER A 45 0.15 -7.84 12.85
CA SER A 45 0.00 -6.59 13.57
C SER A 45 1.33 -6.15 14.15
N ILE A 46 1.66 -4.87 14.02
CA ILE A 46 2.87 -4.27 14.57
C ILE A 46 2.52 -2.94 15.23
N ASP A 47 3.37 -2.45 16.14
CA ASP A 47 3.13 -1.16 16.81
C ASP A 47 3.45 0.03 15.90
N LYS A 48 4.57 -0.04 15.18
CA LYS A 48 5.04 1.02 14.28
C LYS A 48 5.76 0.45 13.06
N PRO A 49 5.64 1.10 11.88
CA PRO A 49 6.41 0.72 10.71
C PRO A 49 7.89 1.10 10.92
N PRO A 50 8.81 0.49 10.16
CA PRO A 50 10.20 0.93 10.16
C PRO A 50 10.30 2.37 9.62
N GLU A 51 11.29 3.11 10.09
CA GLU A 51 11.58 4.44 9.58
C GLU A 51 12.30 4.37 8.23
N PRO A 52 11.87 5.16 7.22
CA PRO A 52 12.63 5.32 5.99
C PRO A 52 14.02 5.85 6.31
N THR A 53 15.07 5.20 5.80
CA THR A 53 16.46 5.64 5.99
C THR A 53 16.89 6.71 4.98
N SER A 54 16.05 7.02 3.98
CA SER A 54 16.29 8.10 3.03
C SER A 54 15.80 9.43 3.61
N SER A 55 16.60 10.49 3.48
CA SER A 55 16.23 11.86 3.85
C SER A 55 15.10 12.41 2.99
N ASN A 56 14.92 11.90 1.76
CA ASN A 56 13.83 12.28 0.87
C ASN A 56 13.18 11.04 0.24
N PRO A 57 12.36 10.29 0.99
CA PRO A 57 11.66 9.13 0.45
C PRO A 57 10.59 9.58 -0.53
N GLU A 58 10.36 8.77 -1.56
CA GLU A 58 9.40 9.10 -2.60
C GLU A 58 7.97 8.98 -2.09
N LYS A 59 7.16 10.00 -2.38
CA LYS A 59 5.79 10.11 -1.90
C LYS A 59 4.81 10.14 -3.06
N LEU A 60 3.89 9.19 -3.07
CA LEU A 60 2.73 9.17 -3.97
C LEU A 60 1.44 9.17 -3.16
N TYR A 61 0.33 9.52 -3.82
CA TYR A 61 -1.00 9.49 -3.21
C TYR A 61 -1.89 8.60 -4.04
N ILE A 62 -2.74 7.80 -3.39
CA ILE A 62 -3.66 6.88 -4.06
C ILE A 62 -5.04 6.89 -3.41
N SER A 63 -6.08 6.53 -4.17
CA SER A 63 -7.44 6.39 -3.63
C SER A 63 -7.55 5.21 -2.65
N SER A 64 -8.29 5.38 -1.55
CA SER A 64 -8.58 4.33 -0.57
C SER A 64 -9.18 3.06 -1.20
N LEU A 65 -10.04 3.24 -2.22
CA LEU A 65 -10.68 2.13 -2.96
C LEU A 65 -9.68 1.26 -3.74
N ARG A 66 -8.46 1.75 -3.97
CA ARG A 66 -7.45 1.09 -4.81
C ARG A 66 -6.26 0.57 -4.03
N VAL A 67 -6.15 0.87 -2.73
CA VAL A 67 -5.05 0.43 -1.86
C VAL A 67 -4.85 -1.07 -1.90
N THR A 68 -5.92 -1.85 -1.72
CA THR A 68 -5.83 -3.32 -1.71
C THR A 68 -5.35 -3.85 -3.06
N LYS A 69 -5.89 -3.33 -4.17
CA LYS A 69 -5.47 -3.75 -5.51
C LYS A 69 -4.00 -3.38 -5.78
N TYR A 70 -3.55 -2.22 -5.30
CA TYR A 70 -2.16 -1.81 -5.37
C TYR A 70 -1.23 -2.78 -4.62
N ILE A 71 -1.57 -3.12 -3.36
CA ILE A 71 -0.81 -4.08 -2.55
C ILE A 71 -0.76 -5.45 -3.24
N LEU A 72 -1.87 -5.92 -3.80
CA LEU A 72 -1.91 -7.21 -4.51
C LEU A 72 -0.94 -7.23 -5.70
N ARG A 73 -0.93 -6.16 -6.52
CA ARG A 73 0.01 -6.02 -7.63
C ARG A 73 1.45 -5.96 -7.17
N LEU A 74 1.74 -5.25 -6.09
CA LEU A 74 3.08 -5.24 -5.49
C LEU A 74 3.52 -6.66 -5.09
N LEU A 75 2.64 -7.46 -4.49
CA LEU A 75 2.96 -8.84 -4.11
C LEU A 75 3.21 -9.75 -5.32
N ASP A 76 2.62 -9.46 -6.48
CA ASP A 76 2.73 -10.27 -7.69
C ASP A 76 3.89 -9.85 -8.60
N GLU A 77 4.14 -8.55 -8.72
CA GLU A 77 4.97 -7.97 -9.78
C GLU A 77 6.32 -7.45 -9.26
N THR A 78 6.55 -7.48 -7.94
CA THR A 78 7.76 -6.92 -7.31
C THR A 78 8.32 -7.83 -6.22
N ASN A 79 9.60 -7.67 -5.91
CA ASN A 79 10.28 -8.35 -4.82
C ASN A 79 10.28 -7.49 -3.54
N THR A 80 9.26 -7.71 -2.70
CA THR A 80 9.05 -6.99 -1.42
C THR A 80 10.20 -7.05 -0.43
N LYS A 81 11.19 -7.95 -0.63
CA LYS A 81 12.40 -8.02 0.20
C LYS A 81 13.46 -6.99 -0.18
N LYS A 82 13.31 -6.28 -1.31
CA LYS A 82 14.28 -5.32 -1.86
C LYS A 82 13.87 -3.85 -1.69
N TYR A 83 12.68 -3.59 -1.17
CA TYR A 83 12.17 -2.23 -0.98
C TYR A 83 11.22 -2.17 0.23
N LEU A 84 10.94 -0.95 0.65
CA LEU A 84 10.01 -0.55 1.68
C LEU A 84 8.89 0.27 1.05
N VAL A 85 7.65 -0.11 1.32
CA VAL A 85 6.46 0.69 1.03
C VAL A 85 5.67 0.86 2.32
N ILE A 86 5.47 2.11 2.75
CA ILE A 86 4.60 2.48 3.87
C ILE A 86 3.36 3.15 3.29
N ILE A 87 2.20 2.64 3.65
CA ILE A 87 0.89 3.08 3.16
C ILE A 87 0.10 3.60 4.35
N LYS A 88 -0.21 4.89 4.40
CA LYS A 88 -0.97 5.48 5.50
C LYS A 88 -2.11 6.37 5.01
N PRO A 89 -3.27 6.37 5.68
CA PRO A 89 -4.35 7.27 5.33
C PRO A 89 -3.94 8.72 5.63
N ILE A 90 -4.24 9.62 4.69
CA ILE A 90 -4.16 11.08 4.89
C ILE A 90 -5.56 11.65 5.04
N THR A 91 -6.51 11.14 4.26
CA THR A 91 -7.94 11.42 4.39
C THR A 91 -8.71 10.11 4.28
N LYS A 92 -10.04 10.14 4.48
CA LYS A 92 -10.91 8.96 4.29
C LYS A 92 -10.80 8.35 2.88
N GLU A 93 -10.43 9.18 1.90
CA GLU A 93 -10.43 8.81 0.48
C GLU A 93 -9.03 8.66 -0.12
N THR A 94 -7.99 9.07 0.61
CA THR A 94 -6.63 9.18 0.06
C THR A 94 -5.60 8.64 1.04
N TYR A 95 -4.75 7.76 0.53
CA TYR A 95 -3.60 7.21 1.21
C TYR A 95 -2.32 7.77 0.62
N GLN A 96 -1.33 8.03 1.47
CA GLN A 96 0.03 8.33 1.06
C GLN A 96 0.84 7.04 1.03
N LEU A 97 1.58 6.86 -0.05
CA LEU A 97 2.62 5.85 -0.22
C LEU A 97 3.97 6.52 0.02
N ILE A 98 4.79 5.94 0.90
CA ILE A 98 6.17 6.34 1.14
C ILE A 98 7.04 5.17 0.71
N MET A 99 7.91 5.40 -0.27
CA MET A 99 8.67 4.33 -0.94
C MET A 99 10.18 4.56 -0.82
N GLN A 100 10.90 3.47 -0.58
CA GLN A 100 12.36 3.47 -0.51
C GLN A 100 12.90 2.07 -0.85
N GLY A 101 14.06 1.94 -1.47
CA GLY A 101 14.62 0.63 -1.82
C GLY A 101 15.58 0.69 -2.99
N SER A 102 15.75 -0.45 -3.67
CA SER A 102 16.43 -0.51 -4.97
C SER A 102 15.67 0.32 -6.00
N SER A 103 16.37 1.09 -6.84
CA SER A 103 15.78 1.93 -7.89
C SER A 103 14.82 1.14 -8.78
N GLU A 104 15.22 -0.06 -9.23
CA GLU A 104 14.41 -0.91 -10.12
C GLU A 104 13.04 -1.27 -9.51
N GLU A 105 13.01 -1.66 -8.24
CA GLU A 105 11.78 -2.12 -7.59
C GLU A 105 10.86 -0.95 -7.20
N ILE A 106 11.45 0.20 -6.84
CA ILE A 106 10.69 1.42 -6.63
C ILE A 106 10.06 1.86 -7.96
N GLU A 107 10.79 1.84 -9.07
CA GLU A 107 10.25 2.22 -10.38
C GLU A 107 9.09 1.32 -10.80
N LYS A 108 9.18 0.01 -10.58
CA LYS A 108 8.04 -0.91 -10.77
C LYS A 108 6.86 -0.52 -9.87
N ALA A 109 7.10 -0.28 -8.58
CA ALA A 109 6.06 0.13 -7.64
C ALA A 109 5.38 1.45 -8.03
N LYS A 110 6.13 2.40 -8.61
CA LYS A 110 5.60 3.65 -9.17
C LYS A 110 4.76 3.38 -10.41
N ARG A 111 5.28 2.61 -11.37
CA ARG A 111 4.59 2.27 -12.61
C ARG A 111 3.23 1.64 -12.33
N ILE A 112 3.17 0.73 -11.37
CA ILE A 112 1.91 0.13 -10.90
C ILE A 112 0.94 1.22 -10.39
N ALA A 113 1.42 2.21 -9.66
CA ALA A 113 0.59 3.31 -9.17
C ALA A 113 0.12 4.24 -10.31
N GLU A 114 0.99 4.53 -11.28
CA GLU A 114 0.68 5.35 -12.46
C GLU A 114 -0.33 4.69 -13.40
N GLU A 115 -0.15 3.41 -13.70
CA GLU A 115 -1.09 2.62 -14.53
C GLU A 115 -2.49 2.58 -13.91
N MET A 116 -2.54 2.55 -12.58
CA MET A 116 -3.79 2.62 -11.85
C MET A 116 -4.36 4.05 -11.80
N LYS A 117 -3.81 5.01 -12.57
CA LYS A 117 -4.15 6.44 -12.62
C LYS A 117 -4.24 7.06 -11.22
N LEU A 118 -3.35 6.63 -10.32
CA LEU A 118 -3.53 6.89 -8.89
C LEU A 118 -3.01 8.25 -8.43
N VAL A 119 -2.11 8.88 -9.19
CA VAL A 119 -1.39 10.09 -8.78
C VAL A 119 -2.37 11.25 -8.63
N LYS A 120 -2.98 11.35 -7.44
CA LYS A 120 -3.69 12.54 -7.01
C LYS A 120 -2.66 13.58 -6.59
N PRO A 121 -2.88 14.87 -6.88
CA PRO A 121 -2.07 15.92 -6.26
C PRO A 121 -2.18 15.78 -4.74
N ALA A 122 -1.07 16.07 -4.03
CA ALA A 122 -1.06 16.04 -2.58
C ALA A 122 -2.27 16.81 -2.03
N PRO A 123 -3.06 16.23 -1.10
CA PRO A 123 -4.22 16.92 -0.58
C PRO A 123 -3.79 18.23 0.08
N LYS A 124 -4.44 19.35 -0.27
CA LYS A 124 -4.28 20.62 0.44
C LYS A 124 -4.78 20.41 1.86
N ILE A 125 -3.86 20.28 2.81
CA ILE A 125 -4.18 20.20 4.23
C ILE A 125 -4.81 21.54 4.60
N LYS A 126 -6.14 21.61 4.72
CA LYS A 126 -6.79 22.76 5.34
C LYS A 126 -6.35 22.76 6.80
N LYS A 127 -5.45 23.68 7.17
CA LYS A 127 -5.20 24.00 8.57
C LYS A 127 -6.53 24.47 9.15
N THR A 128 -7.21 23.63 9.89
CA THR A 128 -8.21 24.09 10.86
C THR A 128 -7.43 24.83 11.94
N THR A 129 -7.32 26.15 11.77
CA THR A 129 -7.11 27.05 12.90
C THR A 129 -8.37 26.93 13.76
N SER A 130 -8.26 26.13 14.81
CA SER A 130 -9.15 26.25 15.96
C SER A 130 -8.69 27.51 16.71
N SER A 131 -9.50 28.57 16.60
CA SER A 131 -9.47 29.74 17.46
C SER A 131 -10.06 29.41 18.83
#